data_AF-A0A2V6AQP5-F1
#
_entry.id   AF-A0A2V6AQP5-F1
#
_cell.length_a   1.000
_cell.length_b   1.000
_cell.length_c   1.000
_cell.angle_alpha   90.00
_cell.angle_beta   90.00
_cell.angle_gamma   90.00
#
_symmetry.space_group_name_H-M   'P 1'
#
loop_
_entity.id
_entity.type
_entity.pdbx_description
1 polymer ?
#
loop_
_entity_poly.entity_id
_entity_poly.type
_entity_poly.pdbx_seq_one_letter_code
_entity_poly.pdbx_strand_id
1 'polypeptide(L)'
;MQVAFELPRPPRGFTNTFASFWSDHPEFQLKRDHARDPDVLRFNHQRHYASDIPLLNGQKLDCISCHKIDEEGRYMRRISFAANCQACHSLQFDPRNPELMLPHGDSDAVRAFLRTLSTQYAELAAKRGLKSNEIQKFVVQELVRLRDAHRSIEDIERDIFFTTNPYKPQQTIPGQTRGSFYGCAVCHEVKPTAGAGPLVTKPVLFDRWMTHANFNHAKHASVKCDDCHHATQSRETSDILMPDKASCVRCHSPQGKVIAECMTCHTYHAPPQLAANPSQGRPSSFKQMLLDTKKATP
;
A
#
# COMPACT_ATOMS: atom_id res chain seq x y z
N MET A 1 12.93 0.49 -11.27
CA MET A 1 12.16 -0.29 -12.27
C MET A 1 10.69 -0.02 -12.00
N GLN A 2 9.91 0.44 -12.98
CA GLN A 2 8.48 0.69 -12.80
C GLN A 2 7.73 -0.65 -12.85
N VAL A 3 6.78 -0.86 -11.94
CA VAL A 3 5.90 -2.03 -11.92
C VAL A 3 4.62 -1.66 -12.67
N ALA A 4 4.44 -2.22 -13.86
CA ALA A 4 3.26 -2.00 -14.68
C ALA A 4 2.25 -3.15 -14.51
N PHE A 5 0.97 -2.82 -14.48
CA PHE A 5 -0.09 -3.81 -14.59
C PHE A 5 -0.35 -4.07 -16.08
N GLU A 6 -0.14 -5.31 -16.52
CA GLU A 6 -0.33 -5.71 -17.90
C GLU A 6 -1.40 -6.79 -18.00
N LEU A 7 -2.46 -6.48 -18.76
CA LEU A 7 -3.44 -7.48 -19.17
C LEU A 7 -3.03 -8.12 -20.48
N PRO A 8 -3.39 -9.40 -20.70
CA PRO A 8 -3.09 -10.07 -21.95
C PRO A 8 -3.70 -9.30 -23.12
N ARG A 9 -2.92 -9.22 -24.21
CA ARG A 9 -3.41 -8.68 -25.48
C ARG A 9 -4.65 -9.47 -25.92
N PRO A 10 -5.75 -8.80 -26.33
CA PRO A 10 -6.91 -9.50 -26.87
C PRO A 10 -6.52 -10.45 -28.02
N PRO A 11 -7.15 -11.63 -28.19
CA PRO A 11 -6.78 -12.60 -29.21
C PRO A 11 -6.81 -12.04 -30.65
N ARG A 12 -7.74 -11.12 -30.94
CA ARG A 12 -7.81 -10.42 -32.25
C ARG A 12 -6.86 -9.21 -32.34
N GLY A 13 -6.12 -8.91 -31.28
CA GLY A 13 -5.35 -7.68 -31.13
C GLY A 13 -6.21 -6.42 -31.07
N PHE A 14 -5.58 -5.27 -31.32
CA PHE A 14 -6.21 -3.95 -31.39
C PHE A 14 -6.46 -3.54 -32.85
N THR A 15 -7.12 -4.40 -33.63
CA THR A 15 -7.28 -4.21 -35.09
C THR A 15 -8.58 -3.51 -35.49
N ASN A 16 -9.50 -3.30 -34.56
CA ASN A 16 -10.76 -2.63 -34.85
C ASN A 16 -10.51 -1.14 -35.05
N THR A 17 -10.91 -0.62 -36.21
CA THR A 17 -10.92 0.81 -36.52
C THR A 17 -12.20 1.44 -36.01
N PHE A 18 -12.12 2.70 -35.58
CA PHE A 18 -13.25 3.47 -35.09
C PHE A 18 -13.09 4.93 -35.48
N ALA A 19 -14.20 5.66 -35.67
CA ALA A 19 -14.16 7.00 -36.24
C ALA A 19 -13.76 8.08 -35.23
N SER A 20 -14.09 7.89 -33.95
CA SER A 20 -13.76 8.87 -32.91
C SER A 20 -13.65 8.25 -31.51
N PHE A 21 -13.02 9.00 -30.60
CA PHE A 21 -12.96 8.63 -29.19
C PHE A 21 -14.35 8.58 -28.53
N TRP A 22 -15.16 9.62 -28.73
CA TRP A 22 -16.42 9.79 -28.00
C TRP A 22 -17.51 8.82 -28.44
N SER A 23 -17.58 8.46 -29.73
CA SER A 23 -18.57 7.50 -30.23
C SER A 23 -18.05 6.06 -30.16
N ASP A 24 -16.91 5.78 -30.79
CA ASP A 24 -16.63 4.44 -31.31
C ASP A 24 -15.38 3.79 -30.67
N HIS A 25 -14.58 4.54 -29.90
CA HIS A 25 -13.47 3.95 -29.16
C HIS A 25 -14.00 2.92 -28.15
N PRO A 26 -13.41 1.72 -28.07
CA PRO A 26 -13.85 0.69 -27.14
C PRO A 26 -13.66 1.14 -25.68
N GLU A 27 -14.38 0.52 -24.75
CA GLU A 27 -14.10 0.73 -23.34
C GLU A 27 -12.66 0.29 -22.98
N PHE A 28 -12.05 0.96 -22.00
CA PHE A 28 -10.70 0.64 -21.54
C PHE A 28 -10.65 -0.77 -21.00
N GLN A 29 -9.58 -1.51 -21.32
CA GLN A 29 -9.48 -2.93 -21.03
C GLN A 29 -9.73 -3.27 -19.55
N LEU A 30 -9.22 -2.43 -18.63
CA LEU A 30 -9.44 -2.59 -17.19
C LEU A 30 -10.93 -2.61 -16.82
N LYS A 31 -11.73 -1.76 -17.46
CA LYS A 31 -13.17 -1.66 -17.21
C LYS A 31 -13.93 -2.75 -17.96
N ARG A 32 -13.64 -2.93 -19.25
CA ARG A 32 -14.27 -3.95 -20.10
C ARG A 32 -14.14 -5.35 -19.52
N ASP A 33 -12.93 -5.69 -19.07
CA ASP A 33 -12.60 -7.04 -18.57
C ASP A 33 -12.84 -7.15 -17.05
N HIS A 34 -13.37 -6.11 -16.40
CA HIS A 34 -13.62 -6.05 -14.95
C HIS A 34 -12.39 -6.46 -14.13
N ALA A 35 -11.22 -5.94 -14.54
CA ALA A 35 -9.96 -6.28 -13.90
C ALA A 35 -9.98 -5.93 -12.41
N ARG A 36 -9.30 -6.75 -11.62
CA ARG A 36 -9.15 -6.59 -10.17
C ARG A 36 -7.68 -6.43 -9.83
N ASP A 37 -7.38 -5.59 -8.85
CA ASP A 37 -6.02 -5.50 -8.32
C ASP A 37 -5.69 -6.84 -7.61
N PRO A 38 -4.59 -7.52 -7.98
CA PRO A 38 -4.16 -8.75 -7.33
C PRO A 38 -3.55 -8.53 -5.93
N ASP A 39 -3.36 -7.29 -5.48
CA ASP A 39 -2.91 -7.00 -4.13
C ASP A 39 -3.91 -7.53 -3.08
N VAL A 40 -3.37 -8.10 -2.00
CA VAL A 40 -4.11 -8.70 -0.89
C VAL A 40 -4.09 -7.82 0.37
N LEU A 41 -3.43 -6.66 0.31
CA LEU A 41 -3.49 -5.67 1.37
C LEU A 41 -4.95 -5.32 1.66
N ARG A 42 -5.34 -5.29 2.92
CA ARG A 42 -6.68 -4.88 3.35
C ARG A 42 -6.70 -3.38 3.53
N PHE A 43 -7.27 -2.68 2.56
CA PHE A 43 -7.48 -1.24 2.61
C PHE A 43 -8.88 -0.90 2.14
N ASN A 44 -9.46 0.12 2.76
CA ASN A 44 -10.83 0.56 2.51
C ASN A 44 -10.84 2.09 2.45
N HIS A 45 -10.91 2.64 1.23
CA HIS A 45 -10.94 4.09 1.04
C HIS A 45 -12.13 4.71 1.77
N GLN A 46 -13.34 4.17 1.59
CA GLN A 46 -14.56 4.68 2.23
C GLN A 46 -14.42 4.87 3.74
N ARG A 47 -13.78 3.92 4.44
CA ARG A 47 -13.54 3.99 5.89
C ARG A 47 -12.65 5.17 6.27
N HIS A 48 -11.64 5.48 5.46
CA HIS A 48 -10.69 6.56 5.71
C HIS A 48 -11.28 7.96 5.46
N TYR A 49 -12.39 8.06 4.73
CA TYR A 49 -13.14 9.32 4.53
C TYR A 49 -14.28 9.52 5.54
N ALA A 50 -14.51 8.57 6.45
CA ALA A 50 -15.58 8.67 7.43
C ALA A 50 -15.33 9.81 8.44
N SER A 51 -16.42 10.39 8.96
CA SER A 51 -16.38 11.57 9.83
C SER A 51 -15.77 11.33 11.21
N ASP A 52 -15.67 10.08 11.64
CA ASP A 52 -15.11 9.66 12.92
C ASP A 52 -13.58 9.43 12.87
N ILE A 53 -12.96 9.57 11.70
CA ILE A 53 -11.50 9.50 11.54
C ILE A 53 -10.86 10.79 12.12
N PRO A 54 -9.83 10.66 12.98
CA PRO A 54 -9.09 11.82 13.48
C PRO A 54 -8.51 12.69 12.37
N LEU A 55 -8.46 14.00 12.62
CA LEU A 55 -7.86 14.95 11.69
C LEU A 55 -6.34 14.75 11.62
N LEU A 56 -5.80 14.73 10.41
CA LEU A 56 -4.36 14.76 10.17
C LEU A 56 -3.93 16.24 10.10
N ASN A 57 -3.13 16.69 11.07
CA ASN A 57 -2.68 18.09 11.17
C ASN A 57 -3.82 19.12 11.12
N GLY A 58 -4.95 18.80 11.77
CA GLY A 58 -6.14 19.65 11.80
C GLY A 58 -7.00 19.61 10.53
N GLN A 59 -6.67 18.76 9.55
CA GLN A 59 -7.42 18.60 8.31
C GLN A 59 -8.01 17.19 8.19
N LYS A 60 -9.17 17.09 7.53
CA LYS A 60 -9.73 15.80 7.13
C LYS A 60 -8.85 15.20 6.03
N LEU A 61 -8.79 13.88 5.98
CA LEU A 61 -8.13 13.19 4.88
C LEU A 61 -8.83 13.51 3.56
N ASP A 62 -8.01 13.71 2.54
CA ASP A 62 -8.40 13.91 1.16
C ASP A 62 -7.51 13.07 0.22
N CYS A 63 -7.74 13.17 -1.10
CA CYS A 63 -7.03 12.34 -2.07
C CYS A 63 -5.52 12.59 -2.02
N ILE A 64 -5.12 13.86 -1.87
CA ILE A 64 -3.71 14.26 -1.86
C ILE A 64 -3.03 13.96 -0.53
N SER A 65 -3.77 13.60 0.52
CA SER A 65 -3.17 13.11 1.77
C SER A 65 -2.35 11.84 1.53
N CYS A 66 -2.76 11.00 0.58
CA CYS A 66 -2.03 9.78 0.19
C CYS A 66 -1.44 9.86 -1.22
N HIS A 67 -2.20 10.33 -2.21
CA HIS A 67 -1.81 10.35 -3.62
C HIS A 67 -1.16 11.69 -3.98
N LYS A 68 0.15 11.77 -3.83
CA LYS A 68 0.93 12.93 -4.27
C LYS A 68 1.25 12.81 -5.74
N ILE A 69 1.03 13.88 -6.50
CA ILE A 69 1.46 13.96 -7.90
C ILE A 69 3.00 13.95 -7.94
N ASP A 70 3.57 13.32 -8.96
CA ASP A 70 5.01 13.35 -9.25
C ASP A 70 5.48 14.73 -9.71
N GLU A 71 6.79 14.89 -9.88
CA GLU A 71 7.41 16.19 -10.19
C GLU A 71 7.04 16.67 -11.59
N GLU A 72 6.83 15.73 -12.52
CA GLU A 72 6.40 16.00 -13.90
C GLU A 72 4.90 16.30 -14.01
N GLY A 73 4.15 16.20 -12.91
CA GLY A 73 2.72 16.46 -12.87
C GLY A 73 1.87 15.35 -13.53
N ARG A 74 2.49 14.25 -13.96
CA ARG A 74 1.83 13.26 -14.80
C ARG A 74 1.18 12.17 -13.99
N TYR A 75 1.93 11.57 -13.08
CA TYR A 75 1.52 10.38 -12.37
C TYR A 75 1.45 10.63 -10.88
N MET A 76 0.95 9.64 -10.16
CA MET A 76 1.03 9.63 -8.70
C MET A 76 2.33 8.96 -8.27
N ARG A 77 2.94 9.51 -7.22
CA ARG A 77 4.04 8.89 -6.50
C ARG A 77 3.56 7.59 -5.86
N ARG A 78 4.49 6.65 -5.69
CA ARG A 78 4.23 5.39 -5.00
C ARG A 78 3.92 5.63 -3.53
N ILE A 79 2.84 5.05 -3.05
CA ILE A 79 2.46 5.08 -1.63
C ILE A 79 3.44 4.23 -0.81
N SER A 80 3.75 4.67 0.40
CA SER A 80 4.53 3.90 1.37
C SER A 80 3.93 4.00 2.76
N PHE A 81 4.14 2.97 3.58
CA PHE A 81 3.69 2.94 4.96
C PHE A 81 4.18 4.17 5.76
N ALA A 82 5.48 4.45 5.70
CA ALA A 82 6.10 5.54 6.46
C ALA A 82 5.53 6.91 6.08
N ALA A 83 5.29 7.16 4.79
CA ALA A 83 4.82 8.46 4.33
C ALA A 83 3.30 8.66 4.47
N ASN A 84 2.51 7.58 4.38
CA ASN A 84 1.06 7.70 4.17
C ASN A 84 0.20 7.02 5.24
N CYS A 85 0.76 6.09 6.02
CA CYS A 85 0.00 5.30 6.99
C CYS A 85 0.46 5.58 8.43
N GLN A 86 1.78 5.72 8.63
CA GLN A 86 2.40 5.68 9.96
C GLN A 86 1.92 6.80 10.91
N ALA A 87 1.53 7.96 10.38
CA ALA A 87 1.04 9.08 11.19
C ALA A 87 -0.20 8.72 12.02
N CYS A 88 -1.07 7.85 11.50
CA CYS A 88 -2.28 7.37 12.18
C CYS A 88 -2.19 5.89 12.62
N HIS A 89 -1.30 5.12 11.98
CA HIS A 89 -1.06 3.70 12.25
C HIS A 89 0.38 3.50 12.69
N SER A 90 0.70 3.87 13.93
CA SER A 90 2.09 4.12 14.36
C SER A 90 2.95 2.88 14.60
N LEU A 91 2.36 1.68 14.66
CA LEU A 91 3.00 0.45 15.13
C LEU A 91 3.51 0.54 16.58
N GLN A 92 2.93 1.44 17.36
CA GLN A 92 3.16 1.49 18.78
C GLN A 92 2.47 0.32 19.45
N PHE A 93 3.22 -0.52 20.16
CA PHE A 93 2.68 -1.65 20.91
C PHE A 93 2.58 -1.36 22.42
N ASP A 94 3.36 -0.39 22.92
CA ASP A 94 3.40 0.02 24.32
C ASP A 94 2.90 1.49 24.50
N PRO A 95 1.65 1.67 24.99
CA PRO A 95 1.05 2.99 25.28
C PRO A 95 1.88 3.92 26.16
N ARG A 96 2.66 3.37 27.12
CA ARG A 96 3.43 4.17 28.09
C ARG A 96 4.79 4.59 27.55
N ASN A 97 5.26 3.89 26.53
CA ASN A 97 6.54 4.11 25.89
C ASN A 97 6.33 4.32 24.38
N PRO A 98 5.61 5.39 23.98
CA PRO A 98 5.24 5.62 22.59
C PRO A 98 6.42 5.77 21.61
N GLU A 99 7.61 6.04 22.13
CA GLU A 99 8.86 6.10 21.36
C GLU A 99 9.35 4.72 20.91
N LEU A 100 8.86 3.64 21.52
CA LEU A 100 9.13 2.26 21.09
C LEU A 100 8.07 1.82 20.07
N MET A 101 8.50 1.79 18.81
CA MET A 101 7.69 1.33 17.68
C MET A 101 8.25 0.02 17.13
N LEU A 102 7.36 -0.86 16.66
CA LEU A 102 7.79 -2.06 15.96
C LEU A 102 8.38 -1.71 14.58
N PRO A 103 9.42 -2.42 14.11
CA PRO A 103 9.91 -2.26 12.76
C PRO A 103 8.85 -2.71 11.74
N HIS A 104 8.73 -1.99 10.62
CA HIS A 104 7.81 -2.34 9.53
C HIS A 104 8.54 -2.98 8.35
N GLY A 105 7.89 -3.94 7.69
CA GLY A 105 8.34 -4.53 6.43
C GLY A 105 9.18 -5.81 6.55
N ASP A 106 9.51 -6.22 7.78
CA ASP A 106 10.28 -7.43 8.08
C ASP A 106 9.77 -8.10 9.37
N SER A 107 9.13 -9.27 9.25
CA SER A 107 8.56 -9.99 10.38
C SER A 107 9.63 -10.66 11.27
N ASP A 108 10.79 -11.01 10.72
CA ASP A 108 11.90 -11.54 11.49
C ASP A 108 12.55 -10.43 12.33
N ALA A 109 12.65 -9.21 11.78
CA ALA A 109 13.09 -8.04 12.54
C ALA A 109 12.13 -7.71 13.70
N VAL A 110 10.81 -7.80 13.49
CA VAL A 110 9.81 -7.64 14.57
C VAL A 110 10.03 -8.70 15.65
N ARG A 111 10.22 -9.96 15.28
CA ARG A 111 10.45 -11.04 16.25
C ARG A 111 11.75 -10.86 17.03
N ALA A 112 12.82 -10.44 16.36
CA ALA A 112 14.09 -10.12 16.99
C ALA A 112 13.96 -8.93 17.96
N PHE A 113 13.19 -7.90 17.58
CA PHE A 113 12.87 -6.77 18.44
C PHE A 113 12.15 -7.24 19.72
N LEU A 114 11.12 -8.09 19.60
CA LEU A 114 10.37 -8.61 20.74
C LEU A 114 11.24 -9.48 21.68
N ARG A 115 12.15 -10.28 21.11
CA ARG A 115 13.11 -11.08 21.90
C ARG A 115 14.14 -10.25 22.64
N THR A 116 14.36 -9.00 22.22
CA THR A 116 15.35 -8.09 22.80
C THR A 116 14.72 -6.92 23.54
N LEU A 117 13.45 -7.03 23.97
CA LEU A 117 12.72 -5.96 24.67
C LEU A 117 13.47 -5.39 25.88
N SER A 118 14.20 -6.21 26.64
CA SER A 118 15.04 -5.74 27.74
C SER A 118 16.06 -4.69 27.29
N THR A 119 16.74 -4.94 26.17
CA THR A 119 17.66 -3.99 25.54
C THR A 119 16.92 -2.78 25.01
N GLN A 120 15.78 -2.96 24.34
CA GLN A 120 14.98 -1.85 23.80
C GLN A 120 14.55 -0.87 24.91
N TYR A 121 14.07 -1.38 26.05
CA TYR A 121 13.73 -0.57 27.22
C TYR A 121 14.95 0.08 27.88
N ALA A 122 16.09 -0.62 27.92
CA ALA A 122 17.32 -0.06 28.48
C ALA A 122 17.83 1.13 27.65
N GLU A 123 17.80 1.00 26.33
CA GLU A 123 18.15 2.09 25.40
C GLU A 123 17.18 3.27 25.49
N LEU A 124 15.88 3.00 25.60
CA LEU A 124 14.87 4.04 25.84
C LEU A 124 15.15 4.79 27.15
N ALA A 125 15.40 4.07 28.23
CA ALA A 125 15.72 4.65 29.53
C ALA A 125 16.98 5.52 29.48
N ALA A 126 18.03 5.04 28.82
CA ALA A 126 19.26 5.80 28.61
C ALA A 126 19.01 7.07 27.79
N LYS A 127 18.22 7.00 26.71
CA LYS A 127 17.80 8.17 25.90
C LYS A 127 16.99 9.19 26.72
N ARG A 128 16.22 8.72 27.69
CA ARG A 128 15.48 9.57 28.66
C ARG A 128 16.36 10.11 29.79
N GLY A 129 17.67 9.78 29.81
CA GLY A 129 18.64 10.31 30.78
C GLY A 129 18.66 9.60 32.14
N LEU A 130 18.08 8.40 32.26
CA LEU A 130 18.13 7.64 33.50
C LEU A 130 19.54 7.15 33.80
N LYS A 131 19.91 7.12 35.09
CA LYS A 131 21.21 6.59 35.53
C LYS A 131 21.23 5.06 35.47
N SER A 132 22.42 4.45 35.41
CA SER A 132 22.58 3.00 35.26
C SER A 132 21.83 2.16 36.31
N ASN A 133 21.75 2.61 37.56
CA ASN A 133 21.01 1.95 38.64
C ASN A 133 19.48 2.11 38.53
N GLU A 134 19.01 3.11 37.80
CA GLU A 134 17.59 3.38 37.52
C GLU A 134 17.14 2.62 36.27
N ILE A 135 18.01 2.50 35.26
CA ILE A 135 17.74 1.75 34.01
C ILE A 135 17.31 0.32 34.32
N GLN A 136 18.04 -0.40 35.18
CA GLN A 136 17.70 -1.79 35.49
C GLN A 136 16.31 -1.91 36.16
N LYS A 137 15.98 -0.96 37.04
CA LYS A 137 14.66 -0.91 37.68
C LYS A 137 13.56 -0.61 36.68
N PHE A 138 13.80 0.34 35.78
CA PHE A 138 12.87 0.69 34.70
C PHE A 138 12.58 -0.51 33.79
N VAL A 139 13.62 -1.19 33.30
CA VAL A 139 13.48 -2.36 32.41
C VAL A 139 12.63 -3.46 33.04
N VAL A 140 12.92 -3.82 34.31
CA VAL A 140 12.14 -4.85 35.02
C VAL A 140 10.67 -4.43 35.17
N GLN A 141 10.43 -3.16 35.53
CA GLN A 141 9.07 -2.63 35.70
C GLN A 141 8.27 -2.64 34.39
N GLU A 142 8.86 -2.19 33.29
CA GLU A 142 8.17 -2.16 32.00
C GLU A 142 7.91 -3.56 31.43
N LEU A 143 8.85 -4.51 31.59
CA LEU A 143 8.64 -5.90 31.16
C LEU A 143 7.53 -6.61 31.95
N VAL A 144 7.45 -6.37 33.27
CA VAL A 144 6.36 -6.91 34.11
C VAL A 144 5.03 -6.31 33.67
N ARG A 145 4.97 -4.98 33.49
CA ARG A 145 3.76 -4.29 33.04
C ARG A 145 3.28 -4.77 31.68
N LEU A 146 4.21 -4.90 30.72
CA LEU A 146 3.88 -5.35 29.38
C LEU A 146 3.33 -6.79 29.41
N ARG A 147 3.94 -7.67 30.22
CA ARG A 147 3.42 -9.03 30.43
C ARG A 147 2.04 -9.04 31.07
N ASP A 148 1.83 -8.23 32.11
CA ASP A 148 0.54 -8.13 32.81
C ASP A 148 -0.56 -7.59 31.89
N ALA A 149 -0.22 -6.65 31.01
CA ALA A 149 -1.11 -6.14 29.96
C ALA A 149 -1.46 -7.22 28.91
N HIS A 150 -0.62 -8.25 28.77
CA HIS A 150 -0.70 -9.24 27.70
C HIS A 150 -0.74 -10.71 28.12
N ARG A 151 -1.17 -11.14 29.32
CA ARG A 151 -1.17 -12.57 29.76
C ARG A 151 0.21 -13.28 29.76
N SER A 152 0.96 -13.31 28.65
CA SER A 152 2.31 -13.87 28.46
C SER A 152 3.09 -13.14 27.36
N ILE A 153 4.40 -13.42 27.20
CA ILE A 153 5.21 -12.83 26.12
C ILE A 153 4.84 -13.43 24.75
N GLU A 154 4.51 -14.72 24.73
CA GLU A 154 4.03 -15.44 23.56
C GLU A 154 2.70 -14.88 23.06
N ASP A 155 1.83 -14.45 23.97
CA ASP A 155 0.59 -13.77 23.65
C ASP A 155 0.84 -12.39 23.02
N ILE A 156 1.90 -11.65 23.41
CA ILE A 156 2.29 -10.37 22.78
C ILE A 156 2.60 -10.58 21.30
N GLU A 157 3.49 -11.53 20.98
CA GLU A 157 3.86 -11.84 19.58
C GLU A 157 2.62 -12.23 18.78
N ARG A 158 1.75 -13.07 19.35
CA ARG A 158 0.51 -13.47 18.70
C ARG A 158 -0.41 -12.27 18.44
N ASP A 159 -0.60 -11.40 19.43
CA ASP A 159 -1.47 -10.24 19.31
C ASP A 159 -0.93 -9.26 18.26
N ILE A 160 0.39 -9.07 18.20
CA ILE A 160 1.05 -8.25 17.19
C ILE A 160 0.85 -8.82 15.78
N PHE A 161 1.02 -10.12 15.56
CA PHE A 161 0.96 -10.66 14.21
C PHE A 161 -0.46 -10.94 13.73
N PHE A 162 -1.34 -11.41 14.59
CA PHE A 162 -2.61 -12.05 14.17
C PHE A 162 -3.88 -11.26 14.53
N THR A 163 -3.78 -10.13 15.25
CA THR A 163 -4.95 -9.27 15.49
C THR A 163 -5.43 -8.66 14.18
N THR A 164 -6.68 -8.96 13.79
CA THR A 164 -7.31 -8.45 12.56
C THR A 164 -8.23 -7.26 12.82
N ASN A 165 -8.71 -7.10 14.06
CA ASN A 165 -9.52 -5.97 14.47
C ASN A 165 -8.93 -5.38 15.75
N PRO A 166 -8.24 -4.22 15.68
CA PRO A 166 -7.61 -3.62 16.85
C PRO A 166 -8.65 -3.17 17.87
N TYR A 167 -9.90 -2.93 17.45
CA TYR A 167 -10.99 -2.44 18.30
C TYR A 167 -11.75 -3.53 19.07
N LYS A 168 -11.61 -4.81 18.70
CA LYS A 168 -12.24 -5.92 19.44
C LYS A 168 -11.54 -6.26 20.76
N PRO A 169 -10.20 -6.33 20.84
CA PRO A 169 -9.47 -6.43 22.11
C PRO A 169 -9.65 -5.20 23.01
N GLN A 170 -10.02 -4.04 22.45
CA GLN A 170 -10.09 -2.75 23.14
C GLN A 170 -11.32 -2.54 24.02
N GLN A 171 -12.31 -3.44 24.02
CA GLN A 171 -13.49 -3.30 24.86
C GLN A 171 -13.20 -3.47 26.36
N THR A 172 -11.98 -3.88 26.75
CA THR A 172 -11.64 -4.23 28.13
C THR A 172 -10.49 -3.43 28.78
N ILE A 173 -9.80 -2.52 28.07
CA ILE A 173 -8.61 -1.83 28.60
C ILE A 173 -8.81 -0.31 28.67
N PRO A 174 -9.01 0.29 29.86
CA PRO A 174 -9.09 1.74 30.04
C PRO A 174 -7.76 2.43 29.71
N GLY A 175 -7.81 3.51 28.91
CA GLY A 175 -6.66 4.39 28.66
C GLY A 175 -5.81 4.08 27.43
N GLN A 176 -6.19 3.12 26.57
CA GLN A 176 -5.50 2.92 25.29
C GLN A 176 -5.84 4.02 24.27
N THR A 177 -4.80 4.61 23.69
CA THR A 177 -4.86 5.61 22.62
C THR A 177 -5.40 4.99 21.33
N ARG A 178 -6.52 5.52 20.80
CA ARG A 178 -6.93 5.30 19.41
C ARG A 178 -5.74 5.65 18.50
N GLY A 179 -5.21 4.70 17.71
CA GLY A 179 -4.12 4.98 16.74
C GLY A 179 -2.87 4.09 16.82
N SER A 180 -2.78 3.17 17.79
CA SER A 180 -1.58 2.32 17.94
C SER A 180 -1.39 1.31 16.80
N PHE A 181 -2.48 0.71 16.32
CA PHE A 181 -2.56 -0.20 15.15
C PHE A 181 -1.32 -1.07 14.88
N TYR A 182 -0.81 -1.74 15.91
CA TYR A 182 0.40 -2.57 15.79
C TYR A 182 0.13 -3.96 15.22
N GLY A 183 -1.13 -4.34 15.02
CA GLY A 183 -1.54 -5.64 14.48
C GLY A 183 -1.21 -5.79 12.99
N CYS A 184 -0.31 -6.69 12.61
CA CYS A 184 0.05 -6.92 11.21
C CYS A 184 -1.15 -7.39 10.38
N ALA A 185 -1.97 -8.29 10.93
CA ALA A 185 -3.13 -8.86 10.26
C ALA A 185 -4.32 -7.90 10.07
N VAL A 186 -4.23 -6.67 10.61
CA VAL A 186 -5.17 -5.59 10.31
C VAL A 186 -5.11 -5.26 8.81
N CYS A 187 -3.89 -5.18 8.26
CA CYS A 187 -3.65 -4.83 6.87
C CYS A 187 -3.19 -6.03 6.03
N HIS A 188 -2.35 -6.91 6.57
CA HIS A 188 -1.74 -8.00 5.80
C HIS A 188 -2.48 -9.32 5.96
N GLU A 189 -2.37 -10.19 4.96
CA GLU A 189 -2.57 -11.62 5.15
C GLU A 189 -1.34 -12.20 5.86
N VAL A 190 -1.55 -12.76 7.06
CA VAL A 190 -0.48 -13.32 7.91
C VAL A 190 -0.70 -14.82 8.09
N LYS A 191 0.32 -15.62 7.78
CA LYS A 191 0.30 -17.08 7.93
C LYS A 191 1.31 -17.52 8.98
N PRO A 192 0.93 -18.42 9.91
CA PRO A 192 1.90 -19.01 10.84
C PRO A 192 2.96 -19.80 10.06
N THR A 193 4.18 -19.85 10.60
CA THR A 193 5.29 -20.61 10.02
C THR A 193 6.00 -21.35 11.15
N ALA A 194 6.33 -22.63 10.96
CA ALA A 194 7.01 -23.42 11.98
C ALA A 194 8.48 -22.96 12.10
N GLY A 195 8.94 -22.63 13.31
CA GLY A 195 10.34 -22.27 13.59
C GLY A 195 10.76 -20.84 13.21
N ALA A 196 10.14 -20.22 12.21
CA ALA A 196 10.43 -18.85 11.76
C ALA A 196 9.40 -17.81 12.25
N GLY A 197 9.62 -16.52 11.96
CA GLY A 197 8.57 -15.50 12.12
C GLY A 197 7.37 -15.80 11.20
N PRO A 198 6.15 -15.29 11.51
CA PRO A 198 5.01 -15.45 10.63
C PRO A 198 5.28 -14.87 9.24
N LEU A 199 4.76 -15.56 8.22
CA LEU A 199 4.78 -15.06 6.86
C LEU A 199 3.75 -13.94 6.72
N VAL A 200 4.23 -12.71 6.61
CA VAL A 200 3.41 -11.53 6.33
C VAL A 200 3.45 -11.25 4.84
N THR A 201 2.30 -11.31 4.17
CA THR A 201 2.23 -11.16 2.72
C THR A 201 2.57 -9.73 2.31
N LYS A 202 3.58 -9.59 1.43
CA LYS A 202 4.02 -8.28 0.93
C LYS A 202 3.01 -7.73 -0.10
N PRO A 203 2.61 -6.46 0.00
CA PRO A 203 1.72 -5.83 -0.98
C PRO A 203 2.37 -5.75 -2.36
N VAL A 204 1.54 -5.76 -3.40
CA VAL A 204 1.95 -5.61 -4.80
C VAL A 204 1.41 -4.28 -5.32
N LEU A 205 2.25 -3.25 -5.29
CA LEU A 205 1.82 -1.93 -5.80
C LEU A 205 2.28 -1.75 -7.25
N PHE A 206 1.33 -1.37 -8.10
CA PHE A 206 1.56 -0.98 -9.49
C PHE A 206 1.78 0.52 -9.59
N ASP A 207 2.82 0.92 -10.33
CA ASP A 207 3.08 2.32 -10.63
C ASP A 207 2.19 2.79 -11.79
N ARG A 208 1.81 1.90 -12.71
CA ARG A 208 1.06 2.24 -13.94
C ARG A 208 -0.01 1.20 -14.26
N TRP A 209 -1.27 1.64 -14.34
CA TRP A 209 -2.43 0.82 -14.73
C TRP A 209 -2.78 0.89 -16.22
N MET A 210 -2.63 2.08 -16.83
CA MET A 210 -2.88 2.32 -18.25
C MET A 210 -1.57 2.72 -18.94
N THR A 211 -0.69 1.75 -19.16
CA THR A 211 0.71 1.95 -19.62
C THR A 211 0.83 2.64 -20.98
N HIS A 212 -0.18 2.52 -21.83
CA HIS A 212 -0.22 3.13 -23.16
C HIS A 212 -0.93 4.49 -23.20
N ALA A 213 -1.41 4.97 -22.05
CA ALA A 213 -2.06 6.26 -21.92
C ALA A 213 -1.05 7.35 -21.50
N ASN A 214 -1.21 8.53 -22.07
CA ASN A 214 -0.37 9.69 -21.87
C ASN A 214 -1.10 10.81 -21.10
N PHE A 215 -1.78 10.43 -20.02
CA PHE A 215 -2.53 11.36 -19.19
C PHE A 215 -1.60 12.23 -18.31
N ASN A 216 -2.04 13.45 -17.98
CA ASN A 216 -1.31 14.35 -17.09
C ASN A 216 -2.25 14.95 -16.04
N HIS A 217 -2.06 14.60 -14.76
CA HIS A 217 -2.90 15.06 -13.65
C HIS A 217 -2.80 16.57 -13.39
N ALA A 218 -1.61 17.16 -13.53
CA ALA A 218 -1.41 18.60 -13.30
C ALA A 218 -2.22 19.45 -14.30
N LYS A 219 -2.36 19.00 -15.56
CA LYS A 219 -3.24 19.64 -16.55
C LYS A 219 -4.74 19.51 -16.22
N HIS A 220 -5.11 18.63 -15.30
CA HIS A 220 -6.49 18.37 -14.88
C HIS A 220 -6.75 18.80 -13.42
N ALA A 221 -5.87 19.60 -12.82
CA ALA A 221 -5.94 19.96 -11.40
C ALA A 221 -7.22 20.71 -10.98
N SER A 222 -7.95 21.29 -11.93
CA SER A 222 -9.24 21.95 -11.67
C SER A 222 -10.44 20.99 -11.59
N VAL A 223 -10.25 19.71 -11.91
CA VAL A 223 -11.28 18.68 -11.85
C VAL A 223 -11.18 17.95 -10.51
N LYS A 224 -12.31 17.62 -9.87
CA LYS A 224 -12.26 16.89 -8.61
C LYS A 224 -11.78 15.47 -8.87
N CYS A 225 -10.94 14.94 -7.98
CA CYS A 225 -10.42 13.59 -8.10
C CYS A 225 -11.56 12.56 -8.23
N ASP A 226 -12.61 12.71 -7.42
CA ASP A 226 -13.78 11.81 -7.39
C ASP A 226 -14.64 11.90 -8.65
N ASP A 227 -14.51 12.95 -9.48
CA ASP A 227 -15.22 13.01 -10.77
C ASP A 227 -14.70 11.95 -11.75
N CYS A 228 -13.48 11.41 -11.56
CA CYS A 228 -12.86 10.37 -12.38
C CYS A 228 -12.53 9.10 -11.59
N HIS A 229 -12.12 9.25 -10.34
CA HIS A 229 -11.68 8.18 -9.44
C HIS A 229 -12.66 8.07 -8.27
N HIS A 230 -13.70 7.25 -8.37
CA HIS A 230 -14.76 7.05 -7.35
C HIS A 230 -14.25 6.36 -6.06
N ALA A 231 -13.16 6.85 -5.49
CA ALA A 231 -12.44 6.25 -4.37
C ALA A 231 -13.28 6.24 -3.10
N THR A 232 -14.14 7.24 -2.89
CA THR A 232 -15.00 7.37 -1.71
C THR A 232 -16.01 6.22 -1.55
N GLN A 233 -16.22 5.44 -2.62
CA GLN A 233 -17.12 4.29 -2.67
C GLN A 233 -16.37 2.95 -2.56
N SER A 234 -15.05 2.94 -2.75
CA SER A 234 -14.25 1.71 -2.69
C SER A 234 -14.10 1.22 -1.25
N ARG A 235 -14.30 -0.09 -1.10
CA ARG A 235 -14.21 -0.80 0.19
C ARG A 235 -13.07 -1.79 0.23
N GLU A 236 -12.48 -2.10 -0.93
CA GLU A 236 -11.48 -3.15 -1.08
C GLU A 236 -10.33 -2.66 -1.96
N THR A 237 -9.11 -3.08 -1.63
CA THR A 237 -7.92 -2.81 -2.44
C THR A 237 -8.03 -3.37 -3.86
N SER A 238 -8.74 -4.49 -4.02
CA SER A 238 -9.00 -5.12 -5.31
C SER A 238 -9.84 -4.26 -6.28
N ASP A 239 -10.43 -3.17 -5.80
CA ASP A 239 -11.14 -2.19 -6.65
C ASP A 239 -10.14 -1.35 -7.47
N ILE A 240 -10.09 -1.58 -8.79
CA ILE A 240 -9.30 -0.72 -9.69
C ILE A 240 -10.05 0.60 -9.93
N LEU A 241 -9.61 1.63 -9.20
CA LEU A 241 -10.16 2.99 -9.22
C LEU A 241 -9.72 3.82 -10.43
N MET A 242 -9.38 3.20 -11.56
CA MET A 242 -9.13 3.93 -12.81
C MET A 242 -10.43 4.46 -13.42
N PRO A 243 -10.44 5.58 -14.17
CA PRO A 243 -11.63 6.08 -14.84
C PRO A 243 -12.11 5.14 -15.95
N ASP A 244 -13.37 5.29 -16.34
CA ASP A 244 -13.92 4.70 -17.56
C ASP A 244 -13.83 5.67 -18.76
N LYS A 245 -14.19 5.20 -19.95
CA LYS A 245 -14.22 6.05 -21.16
C LYS A 245 -15.15 7.25 -20.96
N ALA A 246 -16.33 7.03 -20.38
CA ALA A 246 -17.35 8.06 -20.21
C ALA A 246 -16.81 9.27 -19.41
N SER A 247 -16.00 9.03 -18.39
CA SER A 247 -15.36 10.05 -17.56
C SER A 247 -14.57 11.06 -18.39
N CYS A 248 -13.83 10.58 -19.40
CA CYS A 248 -13.05 11.40 -20.32
C CYS A 248 -13.94 12.08 -21.38
N VAL A 249 -14.90 11.36 -21.96
CA VAL A 249 -15.78 11.85 -23.05
C VAL A 249 -16.59 13.08 -22.67
N ARG A 250 -16.93 13.24 -21.38
CA ARG A 250 -17.62 14.43 -20.87
C ARG A 250 -16.96 15.75 -21.29
N CYS A 251 -15.62 15.76 -21.38
CA CYS A 251 -14.85 16.93 -21.81
C CYS A 251 -14.19 16.70 -23.19
N HIS A 252 -13.62 15.52 -23.42
CA HIS A 252 -12.96 15.13 -24.66
C HIS A 252 -13.97 14.66 -25.73
N SER A 253 -14.81 15.60 -26.18
CA SER A 253 -15.83 15.42 -27.22
C SER A 253 -16.16 16.77 -27.87
N PRO A 254 -16.87 16.79 -29.02
CA PRO A 254 -17.34 18.04 -29.62
C PRO A 254 -18.18 18.89 -28.65
N GLN A 255 -18.99 18.26 -27.81
CA GLN A 255 -19.83 18.94 -26.81
C GLN A 255 -18.97 19.50 -25.66
N GLY A 256 -17.98 18.73 -25.20
CA GLY A 256 -17.06 19.14 -24.14
C GLY A 256 -15.97 20.13 -24.59
N LYS A 257 -15.84 20.35 -25.90
CA LYS A 257 -14.91 21.31 -26.54
C LYS A 257 -13.43 21.07 -26.25
N VAL A 258 -13.05 19.87 -25.83
CA VAL A 258 -11.64 19.45 -25.72
C VAL A 258 -11.31 18.45 -26.82
N ILE A 259 -10.19 18.66 -27.50
CA ILE A 259 -9.71 17.81 -28.59
C ILE A 259 -9.46 16.38 -28.07
N ALA A 260 -9.87 15.40 -28.86
CA ALA A 260 -9.83 13.97 -28.50
C ALA A 260 -9.32 13.11 -29.67
N GLU A 261 -8.26 13.59 -30.34
CA GLU A 261 -7.55 12.80 -31.34
C GLU A 261 -6.77 11.66 -30.70
N CYS A 262 -6.43 10.64 -31.48
CA CYS A 262 -5.78 9.43 -30.97
C CYS A 262 -4.48 9.74 -30.22
N MET A 263 -3.70 10.71 -30.74
CA MET A 263 -2.41 11.14 -30.17
C MET A 263 -2.56 11.93 -28.87
N THR A 264 -3.75 12.46 -28.58
CA THR A 264 -4.02 13.15 -27.31
C THR A 264 -3.83 12.22 -26.13
N CYS A 265 -4.19 10.94 -26.30
CA CYS A 265 -4.10 9.92 -25.25
C CYS A 265 -2.99 8.90 -25.49
N HIS A 266 -2.67 8.57 -26.74
CA HIS A 266 -1.71 7.53 -27.07
C HIS A 266 -0.39 8.12 -27.56
N THR A 267 0.71 7.57 -27.03
CA THR A 267 2.03 7.80 -27.63
C THR A 267 2.22 6.78 -28.73
N TYR A 268 2.39 7.27 -29.96
CA TYR A 268 2.75 6.46 -31.11
C TYR A 268 4.25 6.53 -31.31
N HIS A 269 4.84 5.39 -31.70
CA HIS A 269 6.29 5.18 -31.79
C HIS A 269 6.99 5.21 -30.43
N ALA A 270 7.80 4.20 -30.14
CA ALA A 270 8.66 4.24 -28.97
C ALA A 270 9.71 5.34 -29.16
N PRO A 271 10.15 6.05 -28.09
CA PRO A 271 11.41 6.77 -28.18
C PRO A 271 12.50 5.78 -28.66
N PRO A 272 13.46 6.21 -29.50
CA PRO A 272 14.51 5.33 -29.98
C PRO A 272 15.13 4.66 -28.75
N GLN A 273 14.97 3.33 -28.68
CA GLN A 273 15.52 2.55 -27.61
C GLN A 273 17.03 2.80 -27.66
N LEU A 274 17.58 3.41 -26.61
CA LEU A 274 19.01 3.26 -26.34
C LEU A 274 19.22 1.75 -26.31
N ALA A 275 19.92 1.25 -27.34
CA ALA A 275 20.02 -0.16 -27.65
C ALA A 275 20.31 -0.94 -26.37
N ALA A 276 19.37 -1.81 -25.98
CA ALA A 276 19.66 -2.81 -24.99
C ALA A 276 20.86 -3.61 -25.50
N ASN A 277 21.97 -3.51 -24.78
CA ASN A 277 23.18 -4.28 -25.07
C ASN A 277 22.78 -5.78 -25.08
N PRO A 278 23.07 -6.57 -26.13
CA PRO A 278 22.55 -7.93 -26.28
C PRO A 278 23.03 -8.95 -25.21
N SER A 279 23.75 -8.50 -24.18
CA SER A 279 24.37 -9.33 -23.17
C SER A 279 23.56 -9.51 -21.88
N GLN A 280 22.31 -9.06 -21.81
CA GLN A 280 21.43 -9.40 -20.68
C GLN A 280 20.39 -10.43 -21.11
N GLY A 281 20.56 -11.64 -20.58
CA GLY A 281 19.76 -12.83 -20.90
C GLY A 281 18.26 -12.59 -20.79
N ARG A 282 17.50 -13.25 -21.67
CA ARG A 282 16.04 -13.26 -21.68
C ARG A 282 15.48 -13.54 -20.27
N PRO A 283 14.40 -12.86 -19.84
CA PRO A 283 13.74 -13.24 -18.61
C PRO A 283 13.19 -14.67 -18.76
N SER A 284 13.63 -15.55 -17.87
CA SER A 284 13.15 -16.92 -17.77
C SER A 284 11.65 -16.93 -17.51
N SER A 285 10.91 -17.68 -18.32
CA SER A 285 9.48 -17.95 -18.10
C SER A 285 9.24 -18.45 -16.67
N PHE A 286 8.11 -18.08 -16.08
CA PHE A 286 7.65 -18.53 -14.75
C PHE A 286 7.70 -20.06 -14.59
N LYS A 287 7.55 -20.79 -15.71
CA LYS A 287 7.63 -22.26 -15.76
C LYS A 287 9.06 -22.80 -15.57
N GLN A 288 10.08 -22.01 -15.95
CA GLN A 288 11.50 -22.35 -15.80
C GLN A 288 11.97 -22.14 -14.35
N MET A 289 11.53 -21.04 -13.70
CA MET A 289 11.86 -20.76 -12.29
C MET A 289 11.32 -21.82 -11.31
N LEU A 290 10.22 -22.49 -11.65
CA LEU A 290 9.64 -23.58 -10.84
C LEU A 290 10.36 -24.93 -11.00
N LEU A 291 11.16 -25.11 -12.06
CA LEU A 291 11.90 -26.35 -12.32
C LEU A 291 13.30 -26.31 -11.68
N ASP A 292 13.93 -25.13 -11.62
CA ASP A 292 15.27 -24.97 -11.05
C ASP A 292 15.30 -25.07 -9.51
N THR A 293 14.16 -24.86 -8.83
CA THR A 293 14.04 -25.05 -7.37
C THR A 293 14.00 -26.51 -6.92
N LYS A 294 13.82 -27.48 -7.84
CA LYS A 294 13.82 -28.92 -7.51
C LYS A 294 15.19 -29.58 -7.55
N LYS A 295 16.26 -28.86 -7.91
CA LYS A 295 17.58 -29.46 -8.14
C LYS A 295 18.68 -29.09 -7.13
N ALA A 296 18.35 -28.38 -6.05
CA ALA A 296 19.34 -27.99 -5.05
C ALA A 296 18.96 -28.49 -3.65
N THR A 297 19.30 -29.73 -3.33
CA THR A 297 19.90 -30.16 -2.03
C THR A 297 20.10 -31.68 -1.97
N PRO A 298 21.09 -32.17 -1.20
CA PRO A 298 22.48 -31.73 -1.06
C PRO A 298 23.42 -32.45 -2.03
#